data_AF-A0A4Y2CL22-F1
#
_entry.id   AF-A0A4Y2CL22-F1
#
_cell.length_a   1.000
_cell.length_b   1.000
_cell.length_c   1.000
_cell.angle_alpha   90.00
_cell.angle_beta   90.00
_cell.angle_gamma   90.00
#
_symmetry.space_group_name_H-M   'P 1'
#
loop_
_entity.id
_entity.type
_entity.pdbx_description
1 polymer ?
#
loop_
_entity_poly.entity_id
_entity_poly.type
_entity_poly.pdbx_seq_one_letter_code
_entity_poly.pdbx_strand_id
1 'polypeptide(L)'
;MTLLASRVLGIHMQWPLASLFLETAEKSWKFLNNSSYFNVLMKLLSCENVTDIDYEYLAVEFWKHSPCQFKENAKSSVRVREKLKFLEERRMKRKAVDADGGSYKRFKKYV
;
A
#
# COMPACT_ATOMS: atom_id res chain seq x y z
N MET A 1 -22.05 -11.73 -1.41
CA MET A 1 -20.69 -12.24 -1.09
C MET A 1 -19.58 -11.18 -1.14
N THR A 2 -19.77 -10.03 -1.81
CA THR A 2 -18.75 -8.99 -2.02
C THR A 2 -18.24 -8.28 -0.74
N LEU A 3 -19.07 -8.20 0.31
CA LEU A 3 -18.68 -7.57 1.58
C LEU A 3 -17.68 -8.39 2.41
N LEU A 4 -17.54 -9.70 2.13
CA LEU A 4 -16.65 -10.56 2.90
C LEU A 4 -15.19 -10.36 2.49
N ALA A 5 -14.91 -10.20 1.19
CA ALA A 5 -13.55 -10.01 0.70
C ALA A 5 -12.91 -8.72 1.23
N SER A 6 -13.63 -7.59 1.23
CA SER A 6 -13.10 -6.34 1.80
C SER A 6 -12.91 -6.40 3.32
N ARG A 7 -13.74 -7.17 4.04
CA ARG A 7 -13.53 -7.44 5.47
C ARG A 7 -12.30 -8.29 5.72
N VAL A 8 -12.12 -9.38 4.97
CA VAL A 8 -10.93 -10.23 5.03
C VAL A 8 -9.68 -9.40 4.77
N LEU A 9 -9.69 -8.55 3.74
CA LEU A 9 -8.56 -7.65 3.47
C LEU A 9 -8.33 -6.64 4.59
N GLY A 10 -9.39 -6.10 5.19
CA GLY A 10 -9.27 -5.23 6.36
C GLY A 10 -8.62 -5.91 7.57
N ILE A 11 -8.91 -7.19 7.81
CA ILE A 11 -8.26 -7.99 8.85
C ILE A 11 -6.77 -8.17 8.52
N HIS A 12 -6.47 -8.45 7.25
CA HIS A 12 -5.10 -8.59 6.77
C HIS A 12 -4.34 -7.25 6.70
N MET A 13 -4.93 -6.11 7.08
CA MET A 13 -4.17 -4.87 7.29
C MET A 13 -3.53 -4.81 8.67
N GLN A 14 -3.95 -5.67 9.61
CA GLN A 14 -3.49 -5.62 11.00
C GLN A 14 -2.29 -6.54 11.21
N TRP A 15 -1.42 -6.17 12.15
CA TRP A 15 -0.36 -7.06 12.61
C TRP A 15 -0.97 -8.29 13.31
N PRO A 16 -0.47 -9.52 13.08
CA PRO A 16 0.68 -9.89 12.25
C PRO A 16 0.35 -10.20 10.77
N LEU A 17 -0.94 -10.18 10.41
CA LEU A 17 -1.45 -10.61 9.11
C LEU A 17 -1.14 -9.64 7.95
N ALA A 18 -0.70 -8.42 8.26
CA ALA A 18 -0.22 -7.41 7.31
C ALA A 18 0.79 -7.96 6.30
N SER A 19 1.66 -8.90 6.73
CA SER A 19 2.64 -9.57 5.88
C SER A 19 2.00 -10.36 4.72
N LEU A 20 0.78 -10.87 4.90
CA LEU A 20 0.05 -11.67 3.91
C LEU A 20 -0.96 -10.83 3.11
N PHE A 21 -1.03 -9.51 3.34
CA PHE A 21 -2.06 -8.66 2.75
C PHE A 21 -2.11 -8.74 1.23
N LEU A 22 -0.97 -8.59 0.56
CA LEU A 22 -0.89 -8.55 -0.91
C LEU A 22 -1.23 -9.91 -1.54
N GLU A 23 -0.80 -11.01 -0.92
CA GLU A 23 -1.14 -12.37 -1.38
C GLU A 23 -2.65 -12.62 -1.25
N THR A 24 -3.24 -12.22 -0.13
CA THR A 24 -4.69 -12.32 0.10
C THR A 24 -5.46 -11.42 -0.87
N ALA A 25 -4.94 -10.23 -1.19
CA ALA A 25 -5.52 -9.31 -2.17
C ALA A 25 -5.58 -9.93 -3.56
N GLU A 26 -4.50 -10.55 -4.02
CA GLU A 26 -4.42 -11.23 -5.31
C GLU A 26 -5.51 -12.32 -5.47
N LYS A 27 -5.72 -13.12 -4.41
CA LYS A 27 -6.75 -14.16 -4.39
C LYS A 27 -8.18 -13.59 -4.27
N SER A 28 -8.31 -12.33 -3.85
CA SER A 28 -9.59 -11.70 -3.52
C SER A 28 -10.22 -10.89 -4.66
N TRP A 29 -9.48 -10.60 -5.74
CA TRP A 29 -9.95 -9.72 -6.84
C TRP A 29 -11.31 -10.08 -7.39
N LYS A 30 -11.57 -11.38 -7.66
CA LYS A 30 -12.84 -11.86 -8.22
C LYS A 30 -14.04 -11.68 -7.28
N PHE A 31 -13.80 -11.39 -5.99
CA PHE A 31 -14.84 -11.21 -4.98
C PHE A 31 -15.07 -9.74 -4.63
N LEU A 32 -14.24 -8.83 -5.14
CA LEU A 32 -14.41 -7.40 -4.94
C LEU A 32 -15.28 -6.79 -6.04
N ASN A 33 -16.06 -5.78 -5.65
CA ASN A 33 -16.62 -4.80 -6.56
C ASN A 33 -15.94 -3.43 -6.36
N ASN A 34 -16.22 -2.48 -7.26
CA ASN A 34 -15.64 -1.13 -7.25
C ASN A 34 -15.72 -0.43 -5.88
N SER A 35 -16.88 -0.51 -5.20
CA SER A 35 -17.08 0.11 -3.89
C SER A 35 -16.22 -0.55 -2.80
N SER A 36 -16.25 -1.89 -2.73
CA SER A 36 -15.47 -2.65 -1.76
C SER A 36 -13.96 -2.50 -1.95
N TYR A 37 -13.49 -2.46 -3.20
CA TYR A 37 -12.12 -2.15 -3.57
C TYR A 37 -11.73 -0.74 -3.12
N PHE A 38 -12.55 0.26 -3.45
CA PHE A 38 -12.30 1.65 -3.10
C PHE A 38 -12.16 1.83 -1.59
N ASN A 39 -13.01 1.17 -0.80
CA ASN A 39 -12.93 1.21 0.66
C ASN A 39 -11.62 0.62 1.20
N VAL A 40 -11.14 -0.49 0.64
CA VAL A 40 -9.86 -1.11 1.03
C VAL A 40 -8.71 -0.16 0.69
N LEU A 41 -8.68 0.38 -0.53
CA LEU A 41 -7.65 1.34 -0.95
C LEU A 41 -7.64 2.58 -0.06
N MET A 42 -8.82 3.16 0.22
CA MET A 42 -8.95 4.34 1.07
C MET A 42 -8.48 4.09 2.50
N LYS A 43 -8.72 2.89 3.05
CA LYS A 43 -8.19 2.50 4.36
C LYS A 43 -6.68 2.48 4.37
N LEU A 44 -6.06 1.75 3.43
CA LEU A 44 -4.59 1.71 3.30
C LEU A 44 -4.00 3.11 3.17
N LEU A 45 -4.59 3.92 2.30
CA LEU A 45 -4.15 5.30 2.10
C LEU A 45 -4.34 6.14 3.36
N SER A 46 -5.33 5.88 4.21
CA SER A 46 -5.59 6.70 5.40
C SER A 46 -4.79 6.28 6.63
N CYS A 47 -4.21 5.08 6.64
CA CYS A 47 -3.36 4.59 7.72
C CYS A 47 -1.99 5.29 7.70
N GLU A 48 -1.53 5.68 8.88
CA GLU A 48 -0.14 6.09 9.09
C GLU A 48 0.72 4.84 9.30
N ASN A 49 1.97 4.87 8.83
CA ASN A 49 2.91 3.80 9.10
C ASN A 49 3.13 3.65 10.60
N VAL A 50 3.21 2.41 11.06
CA VAL A 50 3.56 2.06 12.43
C VAL A 50 4.80 1.17 12.40
N THR A 51 5.45 0.96 13.55
CA THR A 51 6.75 0.27 13.67
C THR A 51 6.85 -1.01 12.83
N ASP A 52 5.78 -1.80 12.77
CA ASP A 52 5.78 -3.12 12.12
C ASP A 52 5.04 -3.16 10.76
N ILE A 53 4.46 -2.05 10.30
CA ILE A 53 3.64 -2.02 9.08
C ILE A 53 3.90 -0.75 8.26
N ASP A 54 4.42 -0.94 7.04
CA ASP A 54 4.52 0.09 6.00
C ASP A 54 3.23 0.11 5.16
N TYR A 55 2.22 0.83 5.64
CA TYR A 55 0.93 0.99 4.93
C TYR A 55 1.07 1.73 3.61
N GLU A 56 2.04 2.64 3.51
CA GLU A 56 2.32 3.35 2.26
C GLU A 56 2.83 2.39 1.18
N TYR A 57 3.72 1.46 1.53
CA TYR A 57 4.15 0.38 0.65
C TYR A 57 2.96 -0.51 0.26
N LEU A 58 2.16 -0.95 1.23
CA LEU A 58 0.97 -1.76 0.95
C LEU A 58 -0.01 -1.04 0.02
N ALA A 59 -0.27 0.25 0.23
CA ALA A 59 -1.16 1.04 -0.61
C ALA A 59 -0.66 1.11 -2.06
N VAL A 60 0.64 1.37 -2.26
CA VAL A 60 1.24 1.49 -3.59
C VAL A 60 1.27 0.16 -4.32
N GLU A 61 1.69 -0.92 -3.66
CA GLU A 61 1.73 -2.24 -4.31
C GLU A 61 0.32 -2.79 -4.54
N PHE A 62 -0.61 -2.61 -3.60
CA PHE A 62 -2.02 -2.94 -3.81
C PHE A 62 -2.55 -2.22 -5.04
N TRP A 63 -2.37 -0.90 -5.12
CA TRP A 63 -2.75 -0.11 -6.29
C TRP A 63 -2.11 -0.63 -7.57
N LYS A 64 -0.80 -0.89 -7.58
CA LYS A 64 -0.06 -1.34 -8.76
C LYS A 64 -0.55 -2.69 -9.27
N HIS A 65 -0.84 -3.63 -8.38
CA HIS A 65 -1.32 -4.97 -8.73
C HIS A 65 -2.84 -5.04 -8.97
N SER A 66 -3.59 -3.96 -8.72
CA SER A 66 -5.02 -3.93 -8.98
C SER A 66 -5.37 -4.11 -10.47
N PRO A 67 -6.41 -4.90 -10.79
CA PRO A 67 -7.05 -4.92 -12.11
C PRO A 67 -7.43 -3.53 -12.63
N CYS A 68 -7.32 -3.31 -13.95
CA CYS A 68 -7.57 -2.00 -14.59
C CYS A 68 -8.97 -1.44 -14.28
N GLN A 69 -10.00 -2.29 -14.29
CA GLN A 69 -11.39 -1.89 -13.99
C GLN A 69 -11.51 -1.16 -12.65
N PHE A 70 -10.77 -1.59 -11.63
CA PHE A 70 -10.80 -1.00 -10.29
C PHE A 70 -10.03 0.32 -10.26
N LYS A 71 -8.91 0.39 -10.98
CA LYS A 71 -8.10 1.61 -11.10
C LYS A 71 -8.88 2.72 -11.78
N GLU A 72 -9.55 2.42 -12.89
CA GLU A 72 -10.35 3.40 -13.64
C GLU A 72 -11.46 3.99 -12.78
N ASN A 73 -12.20 3.15 -12.05
CA ASN A 73 -13.22 3.62 -11.13
C ASN A 73 -12.63 4.51 -10.02
N ALA A 74 -11.55 4.08 -9.37
CA ALA A 74 -10.95 4.82 -8.26
C ALA A 74 -10.24 6.13 -8.68
N LYS A 75 -9.75 6.23 -9.92
CA LYS A 75 -9.18 7.47 -10.48
C LYS A 75 -10.17 8.62 -10.56
N SER A 76 -11.48 8.36 -10.51
CA SER A 76 -12.49 9.42 -10.41
C SER A 76 -12.38 10.23 -9.11
N SER A 77 -11.83 9.64 -8.05
CA SER A 77 -11.63 10.30 -6.77
C SER A 77 -10.37 11.16 -6.78
N VAL A 78 -10.55 12.48 -6.61
CA VAL A 78 -9.45 13.45 -6.46
C VAL A 78 -8.52 13.05 -5.33
N ARG A 79 -9.07 12.69 -4.17
CA ARG A 79 -8.32 12.29 -2.97
C ARG A 79 -7.41 11.09 -3.20
N VAL A 80 -7.89 10.07 -3.93
CA VAL A 80 -7.07 8.90 -4.27
C VAL A 80 -5.91 9.29 -5.18
N ARG A 81 -6.19 10.08 -6.23
CA ARG A 81 -5.15 10.52 -7.17
C ARG A 81 -4.05 11.31 -6.48
N GLU A 82 -4.40 12.29 -5.65
CA GLU A 82 -3.44 13.12 -4.94
C GLU A 82 -2.58 12.31 -3.98
N LYS A 83 -3.21 11.40 -3.22
CA LYS A 83 -2.48 10.61 -2.23
C LYS A 83 -1.56 9.59 -2.87
N LEU A 84 -1.99 8.93 -3.95
CA LEU A 84 -1.10 8.03 -4.71
C LEU A 84 0.08 8.78 -5.33
N LYS A 85 -0.17 9.95 -5.94
CA LYS A 85 0.89 10.79 -6.51
C LYS A 85 1.92 11.18 -5.44
N PHE A 86 1.45 11.63 -4.28
CA PHE A 86 2.32 11.97 -3.14
C PHE A 86 3.18 10.78 -2.70
N LEU A 87 2.60 9.58 -2.60
CA LEU A 87 3.33 8.36 -2.22
C LEU A 87 4.36 7.94 -3.27
N GLU A 88 4.02 8.05 -4.56
CA GLU A 88 4.94 7.78 -5.67
C GLU A 88 6.13 8.74 -5.65
N GLU A 89 5.89 10.05 -5.52
CA GLU A 89 6.94 11.07 -5.42
C GLU A 89 7.86 10.81 -4.22
N ARG A 90 7.29 10.50 -3.05
CA ARG A 90 8.08 10.20 -1.85
C ARG A 90 8.90 8.92 -2.01
N ARG A 91 8.39 7.91 -2.72
CA ARG A 91 9.13 6.68 -3.04
C ARG A 91 10.29 6.96 -4.00
N MET A 92 10.09 7.81 -5.01
CA MET A 92 11.17 8.22 -5.93
C MET A 92 12.28 8.98 -5.20
N LYS A 93 11.93 9.88 -4.28
CA LYS A 93 12.90 10.60 -3.43
C LYS A 93 13.74 9.63 -2.58
N ARG A 94 13.12 8.62 -1.96
CA ARG A 94 13.86 7.58 -1.21
C ARG A 94 14.84 6.82 -2.09
N LYS A 95 14.41 6.38 -3.28
CA LYS A 95 15.27 5.65 -4.23
C LYS A 95 16.44 6.50 -4.75
N ALA A 96 16.27 7.81 -4.92
CA ALA A 96 17.34 8.69 -5.34
C ALA A 96 18.43 8.83 -4.26
N VAL A 97 18.04 8.87 -2.98
CA VAL A 97 18.99 8.88 -1.84
C VAL A 97 19.76 7.57 -1.74
N ASP A 98 19.11 6.43 -1.99
CA ASP A 98 19.77 5.12 -1.98
C ASP A 98 20.75 4.96 -3.17
N ALA A 99 20.43 5.56 -4.32
CA ALA A 99 21.26 5.49 -5.53
C ALA A 99 22.48 6.42 -5.50
N ASP A 100 22.44 7.52 -4.74
CA ASP A 100 23.50 8.53 -4.66
C ASP A 100 24.61 8.20 -3.62
N GLY A 101 24.69 6.95 -3.16
CA GLY A 101 25.82 6.49 -2.33
C GLY A 101 25.85 7.10 -0.93
N GLY A 102 24.78 6.89 -0.16
CA GLY A 102 24.78 7.11 1.29
C GLY A 102 25.83 6.25 1.99
N SER A 103 27.05 6.78 2.11
CA SER A 103 28.10 6.28 2.99
C SER A 103 27.58 6.29 4.43
N TYR A 104 27.02 5.16 4.87
CA TYR A 104 26.79 4.92 6.29
C TYR A 104 28.17 4.93 6.96
N LYS A 105 28.42 6.01 7.69
CA LYS A 105 29.58 6.15 8.59
C LYS A 105 29.72 4.86 9.37
N ARG A 106 30.76 4.10 9.01
CA ARG A 106 31.34 2.97 9.71
C ARG A 106 31.23 3.22 11.22
N PHE A 107 30.40 2.45 11.92
CA PHE A 107 30.38 2.46 13.39
C PHE A 107 31.83 2.30 13.86
N LYS A 108 32.36 3.30 14.57
CA LYS A 108 33.63 3.18 15.28
C LYS A 108 33.44 2.04 16.28
N LYS A 109 34.13 0.92 16.05
CA LYS A 109 34.46 -0.03 17.13
C LYS A 109 35.25 0.75 18.15
N TYR A 110 34.71 0.89 19.35
CA TYR A 110 35.51 1.20 20.53
C TYR A 110 36.33 -0.06 20.85
N VAL A 111 37.65 0.10 20.87
CA VAL A 111 38.60 -0.83 21.49
C VAL A 111 38.87 -0.30 22.89
#